data_AF-A0A2T4DS13-F1
#
_entry.id   AF-A0A2T4DS13-F1
#
_cell.length_a   1.000
_cell.length_b   1.000
_cell.length_c   1.000
_cell.angle_alpha   90.00
_cell.angle_beta   90.00
_cell.angle_gamma   90.00
#
_symmetry.space_group_name_H-M   'P 1'
#
loop_
_entity.id
_entity.type
_entity.pdbx_description
1 polymer ?
#
loop_
_entity_poly.entity_id
_entity_poly.type
_entity_poly.pdbx_seq_one_letter_code
_entity_poly.pdbx_strand_id
1 'polypeptide(L)'
;ILSQLDYNGLYARLSEPIKAVEDFLIASLPNLNEEGFIIDRLRENLFRFFQSVDFSLLINNLISFTGSLFVAVLAVSFITFFMLYEKGLLRRRIISIIPNKYFEVSIGAIYKIEKLLSNYLLGLLFQMISIFTIASVGLSILGIKYAITIAVFAAVANLIPYAGPLLGASFGIVVGVTTGGIFEFNNELLILVIKIASVFSVVQITDNILLQPLIFSKSVKAHPLEIFVIIFAGASLAGVVGMIAAIPVYTIIRVVFIELYKGYKQYKIFQN
;
A
#
# COMPACT_ATOMS: atom_id res chain seq x y z
N ILE A 1 -25.45 -20.87 1.89
CA ILE A 1 -25.41 -20.28 0.54
C ILE A 1 -24.15 -20.73 -0.25
N LEU A 2 -23.03 -21.11 0.40
CA LEU A 2 -21.81 -21.56 -0.30
C LEU A 2 -21.70 -23.09 -0.58
N SER A 3 -22.72 -23.90 -0.28
CA SER A 3 -22.73 -25.33 -0.62
C SER A 3 -23.06 -25.61 -2.11
N GLN A 4 -23.11 -24.57 -2.94
CA GLN A 4 -23.49 -24.63 -4.37
C GLN A 4 -22.42 -24.03 -5.30
N LEU A 5 -21.16 -23.98 -4.88
CA LEU A 5 -20.09 -23.80 -5.86
C LEU A 5 -20.06 -25.07 -6.70
N ASP A 6 -20.48 -24.96 -7.96
CA ASP A 6 -20.49 -26.05 -8.95
C ASP A 6 -19.05 -26.39 -9.36
N TYR A 7 -18.39 -27.19 -8.51
CA TYR A 7 -17.02 -27.66 -8.70
C TYR A 7 -16.84 -28.40 -10.03
N ASN A 8 -17.90 -29.07 -10.50
CA ASN A 8 -17.89 -29.78 -11.77
C ASN A 8 -17.96 -28.80 -12.95
N GLY A 9 -18.75 -27.73 -12.84
CA GLY A 9 -18.80 -26.65 -13.82
C GLY A 9 -17.51 -25.85 -13.92
N LEU A 10 -16.81 -25.63 -12.80
CA LEU A 10 -15.49 -24.98 -12.78
C LEU A 10 -14.41 -25.90 -13.38
N TYR A 11 -14.46 -27.21 -13.10
CA TYR A 11 -13.57 -28.20 -13.67
C TYR A 11 -13.73 -28.32 -15.19
N ALA A 12 -14.97 -28.44 -15.69
CA ALA A 12 -15.25 -28.52 -17.12
C ALA A 12 -14.76 -27.28 -17.89
N ARG A 13 -14.79 -26.11 -17.26
CA ARG A 13 -14.32 -24.84 -17.85
C ARG A 13 -12.81 -24.68 -17.83
N LEU A 14 -12.11 -25.38 -16.93
CA LEU A 14 -10.65 -25.35 -16.82
C LEU A 14 -9.99 -26.52 -17.55
N SER A 15 -10.71 -27.62 -17.78
CA SER A 15 -10.14 -28.84 -18.37
C SER A 15 -9.78 -28.68 -19.85
N GLU A 16 -10.59 -27.99 -20.64
CA GLU A 16 -10.30 -27.76 -22.06
C GLU A 16 -9.01 -26.96 -22.31
N PRO A 17 -8.78 -25.79 -21.68
CA PRO A 17 -7.54 -25.04 -21.90
C PRO A 17 -6.30 -25.75 -21.35
N ILE A 18 -6.42 -26.54 -20.29
CA ILE A 18 -5.29 -27.32 -19.76
C ILE A 18 -4.93 -28.47 -20.72
N LYS A 19 -5.93 -29.08 -21.36
CA LYS A 19 -5.72 -30.12 -22.37
C LYS A 19 -5.00 -29.59 -23.61
N ALA A 20 -5.35 -28.39 -24.08
CA ALA A 20 -4.66 -27.74 -25.19
C ALA A 20 -3.17 -27.44 -24.88
N VAL A 21 -2.85 -27.09 -23.63
CA VAL A 21 -1.45 -26.89 -23.18
C VAL A 21 -0.71 -28.22 -23.09
N GLU A 22 -1.38 -29.29 -22.62
CA GLU A 22 -0.81 -30.63 -22.57
C GLU A 22 -0.52 -31.18 -23.97
N ASP A 23 -1.46 -31.03 -24.91
CA ASP A 23 -1.29 -31.42 -26.32
C ASP A 23 -0.12 -30.66 -26.97
N PHE A 24 0.04 -29.37 -26.69
CA PHE A 24 1.16 -28.56 -27.18
C PHE A 24 2.53 -28.97 -26.58
N LEU A 25 2.56 -29.35 -25.30
CA LEU A 25 3.76 -29.80 -24.62
C LEU A 25 4.18 -31.20 -25.07
N ILE A 26 3.22 -32.12 -25.27
CA ILE A 26 3.47 -33.45 -25.83
C ILE A 26 3.98 -33.35 -27.27
N ALA A 27 3.43 -32.43 -28.08
CA ALA A 27 3.89 -32.18 -29.45
C ALA A 27 5.30 -31.56 -29.53
N SER A 28 5.72 -30.81 -28.50
CA SER A 28 7.01 -30.09 -28.49
C SER A 28 8.14 -30.83 -27.76
N LEU A 29 7.83 -31.82 -26.92
CA LEU A 29 8.78 -32.60 -26.12
C LEU A 29 8.45 -34.11 -26.22
N PRO A 30 9.02 -34.85 -27.18
CA PRO A 30 8.64 -36.23 -27.52
C PRO A 30 9.01 -37.30 -26.46
N ASN A 31 9.52 -36.90 -25.29
CA ASN A 31 9.83 -37.79 -24.16
C ASN A 31 8.78 -37.75 -23.03
N LEU A 32 7.68 -37.00 -23.19
CA LEU A 32 6.54 -36.99 -22.27
C LEU A 32 5.50 -38.00 -22.76
N ASN A 33 5.67 -39.28 -22.40
CA ASN A 33 4.84 -40.39 -22.92
C ASN A 33 3.61 -40.74 -22.07
N GLU A 34 3.14 -39.86 -21.19
CA GLU A 34 1.93 -40.10 -20.40
C GLU A 34 0.89 -39.01 -20.65
N GLU A 35 -0.13 -39.33 -21.46
CA GLU A 35 -1.34 -38.52 -21.63
C GLU A 35 -1.99 -38.29 -20.25
N GLY A 36 -2.21 -37.03 -19.86
CA GLY A 36 -2.91 -36.65 -18.63
C GLY A 36 -2.03 -36.35 -17.42
N PHE A 37 -0.70 -36.55 -17.47
CA PHE A 37 0.21 -36.30 -16.33
C PHE A 37 0.15 -34.86 -15.81
N ILE A 38 0.03 -33.87 -16.72
CA ILE A 38 0.00 -32.46 -16.36
C ILE A 38 -1.38 -32.08 -15.82
N ILE A 39 -2.45 -32.57 -16.46
CA ILE A 39 -3.83 -32.36 -16.03
C ILE A 39 -4.04 -32.93 -14.63
N ASP A 40 -3.60 -34.15 -14.37
CA ASP A 40 -3.83 -34.82 -13.09
C ASP A 40 -3.01 -34.19 -11.96
N ARG A 41 -1.75 -33.79 -12.21
CA ARG A 41 -0.98 -33.04 -11.21
C ARG A 41 -1.52 -31.64 -10.95
N LEU A 42 -1.95 -30.91 -11.99
CA LEU A 42 -2.62 -29.61 -11.80
C LEU A 42 -3.92 -29.77 -11.05
N ARG A 43 -4.72 -30.80 -11.36
CA ARG A 43 -5.97 -31.11 -10.67
C ARG A 43 -5.71 -31.41 -9.20
N GLU A 44 -4.76 -32.28 -8.87
CA GLU A 44 -4.44 -32.57 -7.47
C GLU A 44 -3.92 -31.33 -6.73
N ASN A 45 -3.03 -30.55 -7.33
CA ASN A 45 -2.47 -29.36 -6.69
C ASN A 45 -3.49 -28.22 -6.53
N LEU A 46 -4.35 -28.00 -7.54
CA LEU A 46 -5.46 -27.05 -7.44
C LEU A 46 -6.47 -27.52 -6.40
N PHE A 47 -6.87 -28.79 -6.42
CA PHE A 47 -7.82 -29.32 -5.46
C PHE A 47 -7.27 -29.25 -4.02
N ARG A 48 -5.98 -29.57 -3.82
CA ARG A 48 -5.28 -29.38 -2.54
C ARG A 48 -5.20 -27.90 -2.14
N PHE A 49 -4.90 -26.99 -3.08
CA PHE A 49 -4.89 -25.55 -2.81
C PHE A 49 -6.28 -25.04 -2.41
N PHE A 50 -7.32 -25.37 -3.16
CA PHE A 50 -8.70 -24.96 -2.87
C PHE A 50 -9.25 -25.57 -1.57
N GLN A 51 -8.88 -26.81 -1.23
CA GLN A 51 -9.22 -27.40 0.08
C GLN A 51 -8.40 -26.79 1.23
N SER A 52 -7.16 -26.36 0.96
CA SER A 52 -6.33 -25.70 1.96
C SER A 52 -6.76 -24.25 2.25
N VAL A 53 -7.52 -23.64 1.34
CA VAL A 53 -8.04 -22.29 1.49
C VAL A 53 -9.41 -22.33 2.14
N ASP A 54 -9.47 -21.91 3.40
CA ASP A 54 -10.74 -21.71 4.09
C ASP A 54 -11.39 -20.39 3.62
N PHE A 55 -12.23 -20.50 2.59
CA PHE A 55 -12.97 -19.36 2.04
C PHE A 55 -13.88 -18.69 3.07
N SER A 56 -14.33 -19.42 4.09
CA SER A 56 -15.15 -18.83 5.15
C SER A 56 -14.32 -17.94 6.06
N LEU A 57 -13.10 -18.36 6.40
CA LEU A 57 -12.14 -17.49 7.10
C LEU A 57 -11.78 -16.25 6.28
N LEU A 58 -11.54 -16.40 4.97
CA LEU A 58 -11.24 -15.25 4.10
C LEU A 58 -12.38 -14.23 4.06
N ILE A 59 -13.63 -14.68 3.89
CA ILE A 59 -14.81 -13.81 3.87
C ILE A 59 -15.02 -13.15 5.24
N ASN A 60 -14.90 -13.91 6.33
CA ASN A 60 -15.03 -13.36 7.68
C ASN A 60 -13.96 -12.31 7.97
N ASN A 61 -12.72 -12.55 7.54
CA ASN A 61 -11.63 -11.58 7.65
C ASN A 61 -11.90 -10.32 6.81
N LEU A 62 -12.43 -10.46 5.59
CA LEU A 62 -12.83 -9.34 4.75
C LEU A 62 -13.95 -8.49 5.39
N ILE A 63 -14.98 -9.14 5.94
CA ILE A 63 -16.09 -8.45 6.62
C ILE A 63 -15.58 -7.76 7.89
N SER A 64 -14.75 -8.43 8.68
CA SER A 64 -14.14 -7.85 9.89
C SER A 64 -13.24 -6.65 9.55
N PHE A 65 -12.42 -6.77 8.50
CA PHE A 65 -11.54 -5.71 8.03
C PHE A 65 -12.33 -4.50 7.54
N THR A 66 -13.36 -4.70 6.72
CA THR A 66 -14.19 -3.59 6.21
C THR A 66 -14.97 -2.90 7.33
N GLY A 67 -15.53 -3.65 8.28
CA GLY A 67 -16.19 -3.08 9.47
C GLY A 67 -15.24 -2.28 10.36
N SER A 68 -14.05 -2.83 10.65
CA SER A 68 -13.05 -2.13 11.46
C SER A 68 -12.50 -0.89 10.76
N LEU A 69 -12.26 -0.94 9.45
CA LEU A 69 -11.90 0.24 8.66
C LEU A 69 -12.98 1.33 8.73
N PHE A 70 -14.25 0.96 8.58
CA PHE A 70 -15.35 1.92 8.65
C PHE A 70 -15.39 2.63 10.00
N VAL A 71 -15.29 1.87 11.10
CA VAL A 71 -15.23 2.42 12.46
C VAL A 71 -14.00 3.32 12.63
N ALA A 72 -12.84 2.90 12.12
CA ALA A 72 -11.60 3.69 12.20
C ALA A 72 -11.72 5.01 11.45
N VAL A 73 -12.27 5.01 10.23
CA VAL A 73 -12.50 6.23 9.44
C VAL A 73 -13.45 7.18 10.16
N LEU A 74 -14.55 6.67 10.73
CA LEU A 74 -15.45 7.47 11.54
C LEU A 74 -14.75 8.04 12.77
N ALA A 75 -14.07 7.20 13.56
CA ALA A 75 -13.37 7.63 14.75
C ALA A 75 -12.35 8.74 14.45
N VAL A 76 -11.50 8.54 13.43
CA VAL A 76 -10.52 9.55 13.00
C VAL A 76 -11.21 10.83 12.55
N SER A 77 -12.30 10.75 11.79
CA SER A 77 -13.05 11.92 11.34
C SER A 77 -13.66 12.70 12.51
N PHE A 78 -14.29 12.01 13.46
CA PHE A 78 -14.86 12.61 14.67
C PHE A 78 -13.79 13.24 15.56
N ILE A 79 -12.69 12.52 15.83
CA ILE A 79 -11.57 13.05 16.62
C ILE A 79 -10.99 14.29 15.94
N THR A 80 -10.75 14.23 14.62
CA THR A 80 -10.23 15.37 13.85
C THR A 80 -11.18 16.55 13.90
N PHE A 81 -12.49 16.33 13.72
CA PHE A 81 -13.52 17.36 13.82
C PHE A 81 -13.46 18.07 15.19
N PHE A 82 -13.47 17.33 16.29
CA PHE A 82 -13.41 17.91 17.63
C PHE A 82 -12.08 18.63 17.89
N MET A 83 -10.96 18.05 17.47
CA MET A 83 -9.65 18.70 17.60
C MET A 83 -9.57 20.05 16.85
N LEU A 84 -10.21 20.15 15.68
CA LEU A 84 -10.30 21.40 14.92
C LEU A 84 -11.30 22.38 15.56
N TYR A 85 -12.45 21.90 16.02
CA TYR A 85 -13.46 22.70 16.71
C TYR A 85 -12.93 23.36 17.98
N GLU A 86 -12.09 22.64 18.72
CA GLU A 86 -11.48 23.08 19.98
C GLU A 86 -10.34 24.11 19.82
N LYS A 87 -10.04 24.60 18.61
CA LYS A 87 -9.10 25.70 18.32
C LYS A 87 -7.74 25.57 19.04
N GLY A 88 -7.18 24.36 19.08
CA GLY A 88 -5.84 24.11 19.62
C GLY A 88 -5.78 23.87 21.13
N LEU A 89 -6.86 23.39 21.76
CA LEU A 89 -6.84 22.96 23.16
C LEU A 89 -5.70 21.96 23.47
N LEU A 90 -5.46 20.98 22.59
CA LEU A 90 -4.36 20.02 22.76
C LEU A 90 -3.00 20.72 22.85
N ARG A 91 -2.74 21.69 21.96
CA ARG A 91 -1.50 22.47 21.97
C ARG A 91 -1.34 23.23 23.28
N ARG A 92 -2.39 23.87 23.79
CA ARG A 92 -2.37 24.58 25.08
C ARG A 92 -2.08 23.63 26.25
N ARG A 93 -2.70 22.44 26.26
CA ARG A 93 -2.44 21.43 27.29
C ARG A 93 -1.00 20.94 27.27
N ILE A 94 -0.45 20.62 26.09
CA ILE A 94 0.95 20.23 25.96
C ILE A 94 1.87 21.33 26.51
N ILE A 95 1.62 22.59 26.14
CA ILE A 95 2.42 23.74 26.61
C ILE A 95 2.32 23.91 28.13
N SER A 96 1.14 23.70 28.73
CA SER A 96 0.93 23.88 30.17
C SER A 96 1.72 22.90 31.06
N ILE A 97 2.16 21.77 30.50
CA ILE A 97 2.94 20.75 31.24
C ILE A 97 4.44 21.06 31.20
N ILE A 98 4.89 21.96 30.30
CA ILE A 98 6.31 22.23 30.07
C ILE A 98 6.84 23.17 31.17
N PRO A 99 7.87 22.77 31.94
CA PRO A 99 8.50 23.66 32.90
C PRO A 99 9.14 24.88 32.23
N ASN A 100 9.10 26.05 32.88
CA ASN A 100 9.65 27.31 32.35
C ASN A 100 11.09 27.16 31.84
N LYS A 101 11.91 26.35 32.53
CA LYS A 101 13.31 26.06 32.18
C LYS A 101 13.48 25.49 30.75
N TYR A 102 12.47 24.77 30.23
CA TYR A 102 12.52 24.10 28.92
C TYR A 102 11.58 24.74 27.89
N PHE A 103 10.94 25.87 28.22
CA PHE A 103 9.85 26.43 27.43
C PHE A 103 10.29 26.79 26.01
N GLU A 104 11.38 27.54 25.85
CA GLU A 104 11.87 27.98 24.53
C GLU A 104 12.23 26.80 23.62
N VAL A 105 12.99 25.83 24.15
CA VAL A 105 13.40 24.61 23.41
C VAL A 105 12.18 23.78 23.00
N SER A 106 11.21 23.61 23.90
CA SER A 106 10.04 22.78 23.65
C SER A 106 9.09 23.42 22.64
N ILE A 107 8.84 24.73 22.74
CA ILE A 107 8.02 25.46 21.75
C ILE A 107 8.69 25.43 20.37
N GLY A 108 10.02 25.60 20.32
CA GLY A 108 10.79 25.48 19.07
C GLY A 108 10.66 24.10 18.44
N ALA A 109 10.72 23.03 19.24
CA ALA A 109 10.51 21.66 18.78
C ALA A 109 9.08 21.43 18.27
N ILE A 110 8.06 21.85 19.03
CA ILE A 110 6.64 21.71 18.65
C ILE A 110 6.38 22.39 17.31
N TYR A 111 6.82 23.64 17.14
CA TYR A 111 6.62 24.38 15.89
C TYR A 111 7.30 23.70 14.69
N LYS A 112 8.52 23.17 14.88
CA LYS A 112 9.23 22.44 13.83
C LYS A 112 8.52 21.14 13.47
N ILE A 113 8.04 20.38 14.47
CA ILE A 113 7.26 19.16 14.26
C ILE A 113 5.99 19.47 13.47
N GLU A 114 5.20 20.45 13.91
CA GLU A 114 3.96 20.86 13.24
C GLU A 114 4.22 21.22 11.76
N LYS A 115 5.27 22.00 11.49
CA LYS A 115 5.63 22.40 10.13
C LYS A 115 6.06 21.23 9.25
N LEU A 116 6.92 20.34 9.76
CA LEU A 116 7.43 19.19 8.99
C LEU A 116 6.33 18.15 8.75
N LEU A 117 5.50 17.86 9.75
CA LEU A 117 4.37 16.94 9.60
C LEU A 117 3.30 17.51 8.66
N SER A 118 2.99 18.81 8.75
CA SER A 118 2.03 19.45 7.84
C SER A 118 2.51 19.39 6.38
N ASN A 119 3.78 19.73 6.13
CA ASN A 119 4.37 19.62 4.80
C ASN A 119 4.36 18.17 4.28
N TYR A 120 4.63 17.20 5.16
CA TYR A 120 4.59 15.79 4.80
C TYR A 120 3.18 15.33 4.42
N LEU A 121 2.17 15.62 5.24
CA LEU A 121 0.79 15.23 4.98
C LEU A 121 0.22 15.89 3.73
N LEU A 122 0.49 17.18 3.52
CA LEU A 122 0.12 17.88 2.28
C LEU A 122 0.83 17.28 1.06
N GLY A 123 2.10 16.90 1.23
CA GLY A 123 2.87 16.21 0.21
C GLY A 123 2.25 14.85 -0.15
N LEU A 124 1.88 14.04 0.84
CA LEU A 124 1.17 12.77 0.62
C LEU A 124 -0.15 12.97 -0.10
N LEU A 125 -0.96 13.96 0.28
CA LEU A 125 -2.22 14.26 -0.40
C LEU A 125 -1.98 14.58 -1.88
N PHE A 126 -1.00 15.44 -2.17
CA PHE A 126 -0.60 15.77 -3.54
C PHE A 126 -0.11 14.54 -4.31
N GLN A 127 0.67 13.68 -3.67
CA GLN A 127 1.15 12.41 -4.23
C GLN A 127 0.00 11.49 -4.61
N MET A 128 -0.95 11.28 -3.69
CA MET A 128 -2.11 10.43 -3.90
C MET A 128 -2.96 10.92 -5.07
N ILE A 129 -3.24 12.22 -5.13
CA ILE A 129 -4.00 12.83 -6.23
C ILE A 129 -3.26 12.67 -7.56
N SER A 130 -1.94 12.88 -7.56
CA SER A 130 -1.10 12.75 -8.77
C SER A 130 -1.09 11.31 -9.27
N ILE A 131 -0.84 10.34 -8.40
CA ILE A 131 -0.83 8.91 -8.72
C ILE A 131 -2.20 8.45 -9.20
N PHE A 132 -3.27 8.82 -8.49
CA PHE A 132 -4.64 8.54 -8.91
C PHE A 132 -4.91 9.07 -10.32
N THR A 133 -4.52 10.31 -10.60
CA THR A 133 -4.75 10.95 -11.90
C THR A 133 -3.99 10.23 -13.01
N ILE A 134 -2.69 9.99 -12.83
CA ILE A 134 -1.84 9.32 -13.82
C ILE A 134 -2.32 7.89 -14.08
N ALA A 135 -2.58 7.11 -13.03
CA ALA A 135 -3.03 5.73 -13.15
C ALA A 135 -4.43 5.65 -13.77
N SER A 136 -5.36 6.49 -13.33
CA SER A 136 -6.74 6.52 -13.84
C SER A 136 -6.77 6.86 -15.33
N VAL A 137 -6.06 7.91 -15.74
CA VAL A 137 -5.97 8.33 -17.14
C VAL A 137 -5.24 7.28 -17.97
N GLY A 138 -4.07 6.82 -17.53
CA GLY A 138 -3.27 5.83 -18.26
C GLY A 138 -4.00 4.50 -18.48
N LEU A 139 -4.62 3.95 -17.43
CA LEU A 139 -5.39 2.71 -17.54
C LEU A 139 -6.65 2.89 -18.40
N SER A 140 -7.32 4.05 -18.31
CA SER A 140 -8.52 4.34 -19.12
C SER A 140 -8.18 4.47 -20.60
N ILE A 141 -7.08 5.14 -20.95
CA ILE A 141 -6.61 5.25 -22.34
C ILE A 141 -6.31 3.88 -22.94
N LEU A 142 -5.75 2.96 -22.14
CA LEU A 142 -5.45 1.60 -22.57
C LEU A 142 -6.65 0.64 -22.58
N GLY A 143 -7.85 1.14 -22.23
CA GLY A 143 -9.10 0.38 -22.24
C GLY A 143 -9.24 -0.62 -21.11
N ILE A 144 -8.51 -0.44 -20.00
CA ILE A 144 -8.58 -1.35 -18.85
C ILE A 144 -9.88 -1.13 -18.09
N LYS A 145 -10.68 -2.18 -17.95
CA LYS A 145 -11.90 -2.15 -17.15
C LYS A 145 -11.56 -1.85 -15.68
N TYR A 146 -12.42 -1.10 -15.01
CA TYR A 146 -12.23 -0.68 -13.62
C TYR A 146 -10.95 0.15 -13.38
N ALA A 147 -10.45 0.85 -14.41
CA ALA A 147 -9.28 1.74 -14.32
C ALA A 147 -9.32 2.68 -13.09
N ILE A 148 -10.46 3.33 -12.85
CA ILE A 148 -10.64 4.24 -11.71
C ILE A 148 -10.49 3.50 -10.38
N THR A 149 -11.11 2.32 -10.23
CA THR A 149 -11.03 1.50 -9.01
C THR A 149 -9.59 1.08 -8.73
N ILE A 150 -8.88 0.63 -9.77
CA ILE A 150 -7.46 0.26 -9.68
C ILE A 150 -6.62 1.47 -9.28
N ALA A 151 -6.88 2.64 -9.86
CA ALA A 151 -6.17 3.87 -9.56
C ALA A 151 -6.41 4.37 -8.12
N VAL A 152 -7.64 4.28 -7.59
CA VAL A 152 -7.93 4.61 -6.19
C VAL A 152 -7.15 3.68 -5.26
N PHE A 153 -7.20 2.37 -5.52
CA PHE A 153 -6.46 1.40 -4.72
C PHE A 153 -4.95 1.69 -4.75
N ALA A 154 -4.39 1.91 -5.94
CA ALA A 154 -2.98 2.23 -6.10
C ALA A 154 -2.57 3.50 -5.35
N ALA A 155 -3.35 4.56 -5.43
CA ALA A 155 -3.08 5.82 -4.73
C ALA A 155 -3.09 5.63 -3.21
N VAL A 156 -4.04 4.87 -2.66
CA VAL A 156 -4.12 4.56 -1.23
C VAL A 156 -2.99 3.62 -0.81
N ALA A 157 -2.70 2.58 -1.60
CA ALA A 157 -1.61 1.64 -1.32
C ALA A 157 -0.24 2.34 -1.30
N ASN A 158 -0.08 3.43 -2.05
CA ASN A 158 1.14 4.24 -2.04
C ASN A 158 1.42 4.99 -0.73
N LEU A 159 0.49 4.96 0.24
CA LEU A 159 0.76 5.36 1.61
C LEU A 159 1.77 4.43 2.31
N ILE A 160 1.90 3.18 1.85
CA ILE A 160 2.89 2.22 2.34
C ILE A 160 4.15 2.39 1.47
N PRO A 161 5.22 3.02 1.98
CA PRO A 161 6.39 3.31 1.17
C PRO A 161 7.03 2.01 0.67
N TYR A 162 7.55 2.02 -0.57
CA TYR A 162 8.14 0.88 -1.28
C TYR A 162 7.18 -0.28 -1.63
N ALA A 163 6.08 -0.48 -0.88
CA ALA A 163 5.11 -1.55 -1.15
C ALA A 163 3.98 -1.11 -2.09
N GLY A 164 3.55 0.15 -2.00
CA GLY A 164 2.39 0.65 -2.73
C GLY A 164 2.35 0.39 -4.23
N PRO A 165 3.44 0.62 -4.98
CA PRO A 165 3.45 0.37 -6.42
C PRO A 165 3.30 -1.10 -6.79
N LEU A 166 3.93 -2.00 -6.03
CA LEU A 166 3.77 -3.45 -6.21
C LEU A 166 2.34 -3.88 -5.93
N LEU A 167 1.75 -3.37 -4.84
CA LEU A 167 0.35 -3.63 -4.50
C LEU A 167 -0.59 -3.11 -5.60
N GLY A 168 -0.41 -1.87 -6.06
CA GLY A 168 -1.21 -1.27 -7.12
C GLY A 168 -1.16 -2.06 -8.43
N ALA A 169 0.04 -2.43 -8.88
CA ALA A 169 0.23 -3.22 -10.09
C ALA A 169 -0.39 -4.63 -9.95
N SER A 170 -0.16 -5.30 -8.82
CA SER A 170 -0.73 -6.63 -8.56
C SER A 170 -2.27 -6.60 -8.55
N PHE A 171 -2.86 -5.61 -7.88
CA PHE A 171 -4.30 -5.43 -7.84
C PHE A 171 -4.86 -5.13 -9.23
N GLY A 172 -4.18 -4.26 -9.98
CA GLY A 172 -4.53 -3.96 -11.37
C GLY A 172 -4.55 -5.21 -12.25
N ILE A 173 -3.52 -6.07 -12.14
CA ILE A 173 -3.44 -7.34 -12.88
C ILE A 173 -4.59 -8.26 -12.49
N VAL A 174 -4.83 -8.48 -11.18
CA VAL A 174 -5.92 -9.35 -10.70
C VAL A 174 -7.28 -8.86 -11.20
N VAL A 175 -7.56 -7.56 -11.06
CA VAL A 175 -8.83 -6.97 -11.54
C VAL A 175 -8.93 -7.04 -13.06
N GLY A 176 -7.84 -6.75 -13.78
CA GLY A 176 -7.81 -6.82 -15.24
C GLY A 176 -8.10 -8.23 -15.76
N VAL A 177 -7.46 -9.24 -15.18
CA VAL A 177 -7.64 -10.66 -15.56
C VAL A 177 -9.06 -11.13 -15.26
N THR A 178 -9.60 -10.78 -14.10
CA THR A 178 -10.96 -11.22 -13.70
C THR A 178 -12.08 -10.55 -14.48
N THR A 179 -11.84 -9.39 -15.09
CA THR A 179 -12.89 -8.58 -15.73
C THR A 179 -12.76 -8.49 -17.24
N GLY A 180 -11.57 -8.78 -17.77
CA GLY A 180 -11.24 -8.70 -19.19
C GLY A 180 -11.84 -9.81 -20.06
N GLY A 181 -12.43 -10.85 -19.47
CA GLY A 181 -13.05 -11.98 -20.18
C GLY A 181 -12.30 -13.28 -19.92
N ILE A 182 -12.73 -14.36 -20.59
CA ILE A 182 -11.97 -15.61 -20.59
C ILE A 182 -10.76 -15.37 -21.50
N PHE A 183 -9.66 -14.94 -20.90
CA PHE A 183 -8.38 -15.01 -21.59
C PHE A 183 -8.03 -16.50 -21.65
N GLU A 184 -8.12 -17.09 -22.84
CA GLU A 184 -7.24 -18.21 -23.13
C GLU A 184 -5.79 -17.72 -22.87
N PHE A 185 -4.87 -18.61 -22.47
CA PHE A 185 -3.47 -18.28 -22.19
C PHE A 185 -2.73 -17.89 -23.50
N ASN A 186 -3.09 -16.73 -24.04
CA ASN A 186 -2.76 -16.20 -25.35
C ASN A 186 -1.86 -14.98 -25.21
N ASN A 187 -1.44 -14.45 -26.36
CA ASN A 187 -0.89 -13.10 -26.48
C ASN A 187 -1.76 -12.03 -25.78
N GLU A 188 -3.07 -12.24 -25.63
CA GLU A 188 -3.99 -11.26 -25.02
C GLU A 188 -3.75 -11.02 -23.52
N LEU A 189 -3.52 -12.09 -22.73
CA LEU A 189 -3.18 -11.97 -21.31
C LEU A 189 -1.85 -11.24 -21.12
N LEU A 190 -0.88 -11.59 -21.95
CA LEU A 190 0.46 -10.99 -21.94
C LEU A 190 0.38 -9.50 -22.31
N ILE A 191 -0.41 -9.14 -23.32
CA ILE A 191 -0.67 -7.75 -23.71
C ILE A 191 -1.36 -6.98 -22.57
N LEU A 192 -2.34 -7.57 -21.88
CA LEU A 192 -3.00 -6.92 -20.73
C LEU A 192 -2.00 -6.61 -19.61
N VAL A 193 -1.18 -7.60 -19.22
CA VAL A 193 -0.17 -7.42 -18.18
C VAL A 193 0.84 -6.34 -18.58
N ILE A 194 1.30 -6.33 -19.84
CA ILE A 194 2.19 -5.28 -20.35
C ILE A 194 1.52 -3.90 -20.30
N LYS A 195 0.25 -3.78 -20.71
CA LYS A 195 -0.50 -2.52 -20.62
C LYS A 195 -0.53 -1.99 -19.20
N ILE A 196 -0.91 -2.83 -18.23
CA ILE A 196 -0.98 -2.43 -16.82
C ILE A 196 0.42 -2.09 -16.30
N ALA A 197 1.41 -2.94 -16.53
CA ALA A 197 2.79 -2.74 -16.09
C ALA A 197 3.41 -1.46 -16.67
N SER A 198 3.12 -1.13 -17.93
CA SER A 198 3.61 0.10 -18.57
C SER A 198 3.06 1.36 -17.89
N VAL A 199 1.75 1.40 -17.57
CA VAL A 199 1.16 2.52 -16.82
C VAL A 199 1.77 2.63 -15.43
N PHE A 200 1.87 1.51 -14.70
CA PHE A 200 2.47 1.53 -13.35
C PHE A 200 3.97 1.84 -13.36
N SER A 201 4.68 1.55 -14.45
CA SER A 201 6.06 2.00 -14.64
C SER A 201 6.15 3.52 -14.78
N VAL A 202 5.25 4.14 -15.54
CA VAL A 202 5.16 5.62 -15.64
C VAL A 202 4.82 6.23 -14.28
N VAL A 203 3.88 5.64 -13.55
CA VAL A 203 3.55 6.04 -12.17
C VAL A 203 4.79 5.95 -11.29
N GLN A 204 5.54 4.84 -11.33
CA GLN A 204 6.74 4.65 -10.52
C GLN A 204 7.84 5.66 -10.83
N ILE A 205 8.09 5.92 -12.11
CA ILE A 205 9.10 6.88 -12.55
C ILE A 205 8.72 8.28 -12.07
N THR A 206 7.46 8.66 -12.26
CA THR A 206 6.93 9.95 -11.79
C THR A 206 7.04 10.07 -10.28
N ASP A 207 6.70 9.01 -9.56
CA ASP A 207 6.78 9.00 -8.10
C ASP A 207 8.22 9.17 -7.61
N ASN A 208 9.14 8.36 -8.12
CA ASN A 208 10.54 8.36 -7.68
C ASN A 208 11.30 9.63 -8.07
N ILE A 209 11.05 10.18 -9.27
CA ILE A 209 11.83 11.31 -9.80
C ILE A 209 11.22 12.65 -9.43
N LEU A 210 9.88 12.76 -9.42
CA LEU A 210 9.20 14.04 -9.21
C LEU A 210 8.58 14.12 -7.82
N LEU A 211 7.69 13.19 -7.47
CA LEU A 211 6.85 13.34 -6.27
C LEU A 211 7.67 13.15 -4.99
N GLN A 212 8.44 12.07 -4.88
CA GLN A 212 9.22 11.77 -3.68
C GLN A 212 10.23 12.88 -3.33
N PRO A 213 11.05 13.40 -4.27
CA PRO A 213 11.94 14.51 -3.94
C PRO A 213 11.18 15.76 -3.48
N LEU A 214 10.07 16.11 -4.13
CA LEU A 214 9.28 17.29 -3.74
C LEU A 214 8.72 17.18 -2.31
N ILE A 215 8.30 15.98 -1.91
CA ILE A 215 7.66 15.71 -0.62
C ILE A 215 8.69 15.51 0.49
N PHE A 216 9.66 14.64 0.28
CA PHE A 216 10.59 14.20 1.32
C PHE A 216 11.76 15.16 1.54
N SER A 217 12.23 15.85 0.49
CA SER A 217 13.34 16.83 0.64
C SER A 217 12.98 18.00 1.55
N LYS A 218 11.70 18.40 1.57
CA LYS A 218 11.18 19.51 2.37
C LYS A 218 10.74 19.11 3.78
N SER A 219 10.53 17.82 4.03
CA SER A 219 9.79 17.36 5.22
C SER A 219 10.62 16.52 6.20
N VAL A 220 11.55 15.67 5.74
CA VAL A 220 12.18 14.69 6.66
C VAL A 220 13.70 14.79 6.69
N LYS A 221 14.37 15.36 5.67
CA LYS A 221 15.84 15.50 5.56
C LYS A 221 16.62 14.27 6.04
N ALA A 222 16.07 13.08 5.84
CA ALA A 222 16.57 11.82 6.37
C ALA A 222 17.34 11.07 5.29
N HIS A 223 18.35 10.32 5.70
CA HIS A 223 19.04 9.44 4.77
C HIS A 223 18.07 8.33 4.33
N PRO A 224 18.04 7.91 3.05
CA PRO A 224 17.13 6.85 2.59
C PRO A 224 17.24 5.55 3.41
N LEU A 225 18.45 5.21 3.86
CA LEU A 225 18.68 4.06 4.75
C LEU A 225 17.94 4.18 6.09
N GLU A 226 17.88 5.38 6.69
CA GLU A 226 17.16 5.59 7.94
C GLU A 226 15.67 5.31 7.73
N ILE A 227 15.09 5.89 6.67
CA ILE A 227 13.68 5.71 6.33
C ILE A 227 13.36 4.22 6.13
N PHE A 228 14.20 3.51 5.39
CA PHE A 228 14.05 2.07 5.17
C PHE A 228 14.05 1.30 6.51
N VAL A 229 15.07 1.47 7.35
CA VAL A 229 15.16 0.77 8.64
C VAL A 229 13.93 1.04 9.53
N ILE A 230 13.44 2.27 9.56
CA ILE A 230 12.31 2.68 10.41
C ILE A 230 10.99 2.12 9.87
N ILE A 231 10.82 2.01 8.55
CA ILE A 231 9.64 1.35 7.98
C ILE A 231 9.62 -0.13 8.37
N PHE A 232 10.75 -0.83 8.32
CA PHE A 232 10.83 -2.23 8.75
C PHE A 232 10.59 -2.38 10.26
N ALA A 233 11.10 -1.45 11.07
CA ALA A 233 10.78 -1.42 12.50
C ALA A 233 9.29 -1.14 12.75
N GLY A 234 8.67 -0.25 11.97
CA GLY A 234 7.22 -0.01 12.03
C GLY A 234 6.42 -1.25 11.63
N ALA A 235 6.85 -1.94 10.58
CA ALA A 235 6.25 -3.19 10.12
C ALA A 235 6.28 -4.27 11.20
N SER A 236 7.40 -4.43 11.92
CA SER A 236 7.51 -5.44 12.97
C SER A 236 6.70 -5.09 14.23
N LEU A 237 6.55 -3.80 14.56
CA LEU A 237 5.82 -3.35 15.75
C LEU A 237 4.30 -3.33 15.57
N ALA A 238 3.81 -2.88 14.41
CA ALA A 238 2.38 -2.63 14.19
C ALA A 238 1.92 -2.93 12.76
N GLY A 239 2.69 -3.73 12.00
CA GLY A 239 2.35 -4.13 10.64
C GLY A 239 2.19 -2.94 9.70
N VAL A 240 1.15 -2.97 8.87
CA VAL A 240 0.86 -1.92 7.87
C VAL A 240 0.66 -0.55 8.51
N VAL A 241 -0.03 -0.49 9.66
CA VAL A 241 -0.25 0.78 10.37
C VAL A 241 1.08 1.36 10.84
N GLY A 242 1.98 0.51 11.34
CA GLY A 242 3.32 0.93 11.75
C GLY A 242 4.18 1.42 10.57
N MET A 243 4.07 0.81 9.39
CA MET A 243 4.76 1.27 8.18
C MET A 243 4.31 2.68 7.75
N ILE A 244 3.01 2.95 7.79
CA ILE A 244 2.45 4.27 7.44
C ILE A 244 2.87 5.33 8.48
N ALA A 245 2.83 4.97 9.77
CA ALA A 245 3.17 5.88 10.85
C ALA A 245 4.70 6.09 11.03
N ALA A 246 5.54 5.25 10.42
CA ALA A 246 6.99 5.24 10.61
C ALA A 246 7.64 6.62 10.36
N ILE A 247 7.29 7.27 9.25
CA ILE A 247 7.90 8.55 8.85
C ILE A 247 7.49 9.71 9.77
N PRO A 248 6.18 9.90 10.09
CA PRO A 248 5.77 10.88 11.10
C PRO A 248 6.43 10.68 12.46
N VAL A 249 6.42 9.45 12.98
CA VAL A 249 6.99 9.13 14.29
C VAL A 249 8.49 9.41 14.31
N TYR A 250 9.20 9.00 13.26
CA TYR A 250 10.62 9.31 13.13
C TYR A 250 10.89 10.81 13.12
N THR A 251 10.10 11.57 12.36
CA THR A 251 10.24 13.02 12.25
C THR A 251 10.09 13.68 13.63
N ILE A 252 9.10 13.26 14.42
CA ILE A 252 8.90 13.76 15.80
C ILE A 252 10.13 13.45 16.65
N ILE A 253 10.53 12.19 16.72
CA ILE A 253 11.65 11.73 17.54
C ILE A 253 12.92 12.50 17.18
N ARG A 254 13.23 12.58 15.89
CA ARG A 254 14.44 13.25 15.39
C ARG A 254 14.47 14.73 15.73
N VAL A 255 13.35 15.46 15.56
CA VAL A 255 13.28 16.88 15.89
C VAL A 255 13.47 17.09 17.39
N VAL A 256 12.82 16.28 18.23
CA VAL A 256 13.00 16.35 19.68
C VAL A 256 14.48 16.17 20.06
N PHE A 257 15.15 15.13 19.54
CA PHE A 257 16.56 14.90 19.81
C PHE A 257 17.46 16.06 19.37
N ILE A 258 17.24 16.60 18.17
CA ILE A 258 18.06 17.71 17.64
C ILE A 258 17.87 18.97 18.48
N GLU A 259 16.64 19.30 18.87
CA GLU A 259 16.34 20.52 19.64
C GLU A 259 16.83 20.40 21.09
N LEU A 260 16.70 19.23 21.71
CA LEU A 260 17.29 18.97 23.03
C LEU A 260 18.82 19.06 22.99
N TYR A 261 19.47 18.48 21.97
CA TYR A 261 20.93 18.55 21.82
C TYR A 261 21.42 19.99 21.64
N LYS A 262 20.72 20.80 20.84
CA LYS A 262 21.00 22.24 20.71
C LYS A 262 20.80 22.98 22.03
N GLY A 263 19.70 22.70 22.73
CA GLY A 263 19.42 23.24 24.06
C GLY A 263 20.55 22.97 25.06
N TYR A 264 21.06 21.73 25.07
CA TYR A 264 22.19 21.31 25.88
C TYR A 264 23.48 22.07 25.55
N LYS A 265 23.82 22.17 24.26
CA LYS A 265 25.08 22.78 23.81
C LYS A 265 25.09 24.31 23.91
N GLN A 266 23.96 24.95 23.65
CA GLN A 266 23.92 26.40 23.38
C GLN A 266 23.46 27.23 24.57
N TYR A 267 22.58 26.71 25.42
CA TYR A 267 21.93 27.51 26.45
C TYR A 267 22.41 27.21 27.89
N LYS A 268 23.39 26.32 28.10
CA LYS A 268 23.85 25.86 29.45
C LYS A 268 22.71 25.47 30.41
N ILE A 269 21.50 25.20 29.90
CA ILE A 269 20.29 24.96 30.71
C ILE A 269 20.47 23.73 31.61
N PHE A 270 21.31 22.78 31.20
CA PHE A 270 21.54 21.52 31.91
C PHE A 270 22.87 21.47 32.67
N GLN A 271 23.65 22.56 32.71
CA GLN A 271 24.80 22.64 33.60
C GLN A 271 24.30 23.08 34.98
N ASN A 272 24.29 22.14 35.92
CA ASN A 272 24.11 22.42 37.35
C ASN A 272 25.32 23.18 37.89
#